data_AF-A0AAU1Y9W8-F1
#
_entry.id   AF-A0AAU1Y9W8-F1
#
_cell.length_a   1.000
_cell.length_b   1.000
_cell.length_c   1.000
_cell.angle_alpha   90.00
_cell.angle_beta   90.00
_cell.angle_gamma   90.00
#
_symmetry.space_group_name_H-M   'P 1'
#
loop_
_entity.id
_entity.type
_entity.pdbx_description
1 polymer ?
#
loop_
_entity_poly.entity_id
_entity_poly.type
_entity_poly.pdbx_seq_one_letter_code
_entity_poly.pdbx_strand_id
1 'polypeptide(L)'
;MYARGKRNLSSGELDTAHRVIQPSAPVQRMLDLQRTAGNTAVARMVERERHQHGPGCEHADPAVQRRETTGHSRGHDVAEDTHPTDHRSLIEAAMATPSSPLPGPFLTKAKAFYGNDALSAGRVHDNATAQRATAALGARAMTIGSHIFLGSSAVGDTETLAHETSHLDKNLRGIRETGNDNGAGVTVTDPGQGSERAAVADGAAFTAGAATAPSVVARHAVAQEADGAERTAQRVPAAGTVEALDGGPHGGPAVQRTVWEFDQGASFNDPRSGRETRWRNRSNPGEFRTSTQLGINGQGTPRHGDIYDDATQQVHSSANAKFSKNGTIPDHQYPKRESQTRRALVEAKQAISTALAMLQAAGGAPGGPLLTGLQSGFPAFRAATPEQIATFLPRIVEVVRRIQAGLNAQGAEIALVGDGNVPRGVAGWVAPSMSDMYNRVTNPNQQKSEALPTLDAGRSGPINLTDEGQNAWYIIHEATHRFAGTLDYQYSARDSELQEEDFNAEMASVMPDTAAASEAAMLGKRALRDPSEYSGQNKDSDRQPNWYAMGRRALMNADSYAQFILIATGARAPRF
;
A
#
# COMPACT_ATOMS: atom_id res chain seq x y z
N MET A 1 -41.51 81.56 -36.27
CA MET A 1 -40.83 82.38 -37.31
C MET A 1 -39.63 81.59 -37.83
N TYR A 2 -39.39 81.62 -39.15
CA TYR A 2 -38.17 81.28 -39.94
C TYR A 2 -37.21 80.13 -39.50
N ALA A 3 -36.55 79.35 -40.37
CA ALA A 3 -36.87 78.60 -41.61
C ALA A 3 -35.57 78.25 -42.40
N ARG A 4 -35.38 76.98 -42.80
CA ARG A 4 -34.39 76.47 -43.82
C ARG A 4 -32.89 76.72 -43.50
N GLY A 5 -31.87 76.02 -44.03
CA GLY A 5 -31.68 74.86 -44.94
C GLY A 5 -30.16 74.77 -45.28
N LYS A 6 -29.55 73.71 -45.85
CA LYS A 6 -30.02 72.48 -46.53
C LYS A 6 -29.00 71.31 -46.35
N ARG A 7 -29.46 70.10 -46.71
CA ARG A 7 -28.76 68.93 -47.31
C ARG A 7 -27.46 69.24 -48.11
N ASN A 8 -26.45 68.36 -48.13
CA ASN A 8 -26.46 67.08 -48.89
C ASN A 8 -25.60 65.93 -48.32
N LEU A 9 -25.85 64.73 -48.85
CA LEU A 9 -25.30 63.43 -48.44
C LEU A 9 -23.94 63.08 -49.10
N SER A 10 -23.18 62.20 -48.45
CA SER A 10 -22.39 61.17 -49.13
C SER A 10 -22.37 59.88 -48.30
N SER A 11 -22.23 58.75 -48.97
CA SER A 11 -22.40 57.39 -48.44
C SER A 11 -21.30 56.96 -47.47
N GLY A 12 -21.65 56.15 -46.48
CA GLY A 12 -20.72 55.58 -45.48
C GLY A 12 -21.35 54.38 -44.79
N GLU A 13 -21.29 53.23 -45.46
CA GLU A 13 -21.79 51.94 -44.97
C GLU A 13 -20.78 51.26 -44.03
N LEU A 14 -21.31 50.45 -43.10
CA LEU A 14 -20.66 49.34 -42.37
C LEU A 14 -19.83 49.59 -41.08
N ASP A 15 -20.08 48.68 -40.14
CA ASP A 15 -19.24 48.13 -39.06
C ASP A 15 -18.63 49.02 -37.96
N THR A 16 -19.45 49.24 -36.93
CA THR A 16 -18.96 49.25 -35.54
C THR A 16 -18.64 47.83 -35.07
N ALA A 17 -17.51 47.28 -35.52
CA ALA A 17 -17.03 45.96 -35.10
C ALA A 17 -16.79 45.92 -33.57
N HIS A 18 -17.53 45.05 -32.87
CA HIS A 18 -17.25 44.71 -31.48
C HIS A 18 -15.84 44.11 -31.38
N ARG A 19 -14.90 44.85 -30.78
CA ARG A 19 -13.54 44.33 -30.53
C ARG A 19 -13.56 43.35 -29.36
N VAL A 20 -13.89 42.09 -29.66
CA VAL A 20 -13.74 40.97 -28.72
C VAL A 20 -12.30 40.92 -28.25
N ILE A 21 -12.09 41.01 -26.93
CA ILE A 21 -10.76 40.83 -26.33
C ILE A 21 -10.40 39.36 -26.48
N GLN A 22 -9.50 39.07 -27.42
CA GLN A 22 -8.93 37.73 -27.58
C GLN A 22 -8.07 37.40 -26.34
N PRO A 23 -8.30 36.27 -25.65
CA PRO A 23 -7.40 35.83 -24.59
C PRO A 23 -5.98 35.61 -25.13
N SER A 24 -4.97 35.78 -24.28
CA SER A 24 -3.58 35.61 -24.70
C SER A 24 -3.25 34.13 -25.01
N ALA A 25 -2.27 33.88 -25.87
CA ALA A 25 -1.89 32.54 -26.31
C ALA A 25 -1.58 31.51 -25.18
N PRO A 26 -1.10 31.89 -23.97
CA PRO A 26 -1.05 30.97 -22.82
C PRO A 26 -2.43 30.59 -22.29
N VAL A 27 -3.36 31.56 -22.18
CA VAL A 27 -4.73 31.35 -21.70
C VAL A 27 -5.54 30.54 -22.70
N GLN A 28 -5.35 30.75 -24.01
CA GLN A 28 -5.95 29.91 -25.05
C GLN A 28 -5.45 28.47 -24.96
N ARG A 29 -4.14 28.24 -24.79
CA ARG A 29 -3.61 26.88 -24.56
C ARG A 29 -4.14 26.23 -23.29
N MET A 30 -4.35 27.00 -22.21
CA MET A 30 -4.98 26.48 -20.98
C MET A 30 -6.46 26.12 -21.20
N LEU A 31 -7.21 26.95 -21.94
CA LEU A 31 -8.61 26.69 -22.28
C LEU A 31 -8.77 25.51 -23.26
N ASP A 32 -7.84 25.35 -24.20
CA ASP A 32 -7.82 24.21 -25.13
C ASP A 32 -7.41 22.90 -24.42
N LEU A 33 -6.52 22.97 -23.42
CA LEU A 33 -6.19 21.85 -22.54
C LEU A 33 -7.38 21.47 -21.65
N GLN A 34 -8.06 22.45 -21.04
CA GLN A 34 -9.30 22.23 -20.29
C GLN A 34 -10.41 21.63 -21.17
N ARG A 35 -10.56 22.10 -22.41
CA ARG A 35 -11.54 21.57 -23.36
C ARG A 35 -11.17 20.14 -23.78
N THR A 36 -9.89 19.83 -23.96
CA THR A 36 -9.41 18.47 -24.25
C THR A 36 -9.65 17.53 -23.07
N ALA A 37 -9.25 17.91 -21.85
CA ALA A 37 -9.47 17.11 -20.63
C ALA A 37 -10.97 16.88 -20.34
N GLY A 38 -11.79 17.93 -20.48
CA GLY A 38 -13.24 17.86 -20.34
C GLY A 38 -13.87 16.93 -21.38
N ASN A 39 -13.48 17.05 -22.66
CA ASN A 39 -13.95 16.17 -23.72
C ASN A 39 -13.52 14.70 -23.49
N THR A 40 -12.33 14.45 -22.93
CA THR A 40 -11.90 13.09 -22.56
C THR A 40 -12.71 12.52 -21.40
N ALA A 41 -13.09 13.34 -20.41
CA ALA A 41 -13.98 12.91 -19.33
C ALA A 41 -15.40 12.59 -19.84
N VAL A 42 -15.95 13.44 -20.72
CA VAL A 42 -17.26 13.20 -21.37
C VAL A 42 -17.22 11.97 -22.26
N ALA A 43 -16.15 11.76 -23.06
CA ALA A 43 -15.98 10.56 -23.87
C ALA A 43 -15.97 9.29 -23.02
N ARG A 44 -15.21 9.27 -21.91
CA ARG A 44 -15.21 8.16 -20.95
C ARG A 44 -16.57 7.92 -20.27
N MET A 45 -17.39 8.96 -20.11
CA MET A 45 -18.74 8.82 -19.56
C MET A 45 -19.70 8.22 -20.59
N VAL A 46 -19.66 8.70 -21.83
CA VAL A 46 -20.43 8.15 -22.96
C VAL A 46 -20.02 6.71 -23.28
N GLU A 47 -18.75 6.36 -23.12
CA GLU A 47 -18.25 5.00 -23.32
C GLU A 47 -18.74 4.04 -22.22
N ARG A 48 -18.85 4.52 -20.96
CA ARG A 48 -19.49 3.77 -19.86
C ARG A 48 -21.00 3.59 -20.06
N GLU A 49 -21.71 4.60 -20.57
CA GLU A 49 -23.14 4.50 -20.89
C GLU A 49 -23.41 3.65 -22.14
N ARG A 50 -22.41 3.45 -23.01
CA ARG A 50 -22.50 2.63 -24.23
C ARG A 50 -22.36 1.13 -24.00
N HIS A 51 -22.13 0.67 -22.77
CA HIS A 51 -22.26 -0.75 -22.42
C HIS A 51 -23.73 -1.16 -22.29
N GLN A 52 -24.47 -1.11 -23.40
CA GLN A 52 -25.74 -1.78 -23.57
C GLN A 52 -25.52 -3.19 -24.16
N HIS A 53 -26.41 -4.11 -23.78
CA HIS A 53 -26.27 -5.55 -24.03
C HIS A 53 -26.11 -5.90 -25.52
N GLY A 54 -25.09 -6.71 -25.83
CA GLY A 54 -25.00 -7.40 -27.11
C GLY A 54 -26.04 -8.53 -27.21
N PRO A 55 -26.54 -8.89 -28.41
CA PRO A 55 -27.48 -9.99 -28.57
C PRO A 55 -26.77 -11.33 -28.30
N GLY A 56 -27.23 -12.11 -27.31
CA GLY A 56 -26.67 -13.45 -27.07
C GLY A 56 -26.76 -14.02 -25.65
N CYS A 57 -27.37 -13.35 -24.67
CA CYS A 57 -27.56 -13.89 -23.33
C CYS A 57 -29.05 -13.94 -22.96
N GLU A 58 -29.76 -14.94 -23.47
CA GLU A 58 -31.03 -15.37 -22.91
C GLU A 58 -30.76 -16.26 -21.69
N HIS A 59 -31.29 -15.88 -20.52
CA HIS A 59 -31.35 -16.78 -19.37
C HIS A 59 -32.60 -17.64 -19.50
N ALA A 60 -32.41 -18.94 -19.76
CA ALA A 60 -33.46 -19.95 -19.62
C ALA A 60 -33.28 -20.70 -18.28
N ASP A 61 -34.30 -20.63 -17.42
CA ASP A 61 -34.36 -21.30 -16.12
C ASP A 61 -34.45 -22.84 -16.25
N PRO A 62 -34.14 -23.60 -15.18
CA PRO A 62 -33.78 -25.02 -15.29
C PRO A 62 -34.96 -25.99 -15.36
N ALA A 63 -34.95 -26.92 -16.33
CA ALA A 63 -35.82 -28.09 -16.34
C ALA A 63 -35.17 -29.36 -16.96
N VAL A 64 -35.04 -30.37 -16.09
CA VAL A 64 -34.93 -31.83 -16.31
C VAL A 64 -35.09 -32.38 -17.75
N GLN A 65 -34.09 -33.12 -18.28
CA GLN A 65 -34.15 -34.57 -18.61
C GLN A 65 -32.98 -35.14 -19.46
N ARG A 66 -32.27 -36.14 -18.90
CA ARG A 66 -31.94 -37.47 -19.46
C ARG A 66 -31.52 -37.67 -20.96
N ARG A 67 -30.21 -37.88 -21.16
CA ARG A 67 -29.52 -39.07 -21.79
C ARG A 67 -29.60 -39.37 -23.32
N GLU A 68 -28.39 -39.60 -23.90
CA GLU A 68 -28.00 -40.51 -25.02
C GLU A 68 -28.56 -40.35 -26.46
N THR A 69 -27.69 -40.02 -27.44
CA THR A 69 -27.13 -40.96 -28.48
C THR A 69 -26.53 -40.27 -29.73
N THR A 70 -25.34 -40.77 -30.13
CA THR A 70 -24.65 -40.79 -31.46
C THR A 70 -25.18 -40.04 -32.70
N GLY A 71 -24.28 -39.39 -33.45
CA GLY A 71 -24.50 -39.04 -34.87
C GLY A 71 -23.41 -38.19 -35.54
N HIS A 72 -22.42 -38.85 -36.16
CA HIS A 72 -21.33 -38.28 -36.98
C HIS A 72 -21.75 -37.31 -38.11
N SER A 73 -20.95 -36.28 -38.37
CA SER A 73 -20.38 -35.97 -39.71
C SER A 73 -19.26 -34.93 -39.66
N ARG A 74 -18.39 -34.92 -40.69
CA ARG A 74 -17.14 -34.13 -40.76
C ARG A 74 -17.32 -32.77 -41.43
N GLY A 75 -16.52 -31.79 -40.97
CA GLY A 75 -15.66 -31.01 -41.87
C GLY A 75 -16.17 -29.66 -42.36
N HIS A 76 -15.84 -28.61 -41.60
CA HIS A 76 -15.14 -27.45 -42.16
C HIS A 76 -14.42 -26.69 -41.04
N ASP A 77 -13.14 -26.38 -41.22
CA ASP A 77 -12.37 -25.61 -40.25
C ASP A 77 -12.87 -24.15 -40.23
N VAL A 78 -13.64 -23.83 -39.20
CA VAL A 78 -13.79 -22.46 -38.71
C VAL A 78 -12.95 -22.41 -37.45
N ALA A 79 -11.96 -21.51 -37.42
CA ALA A 79 -11.18 -21.28 -36.20
C ALA A 79 -12.15 -20.81 -35.13
N GLU A 80 -12.45 -21.71 -34.18
CA GLU A 80 -13.24 -21.40 -33.01
C GLU A 80 -12.50 -20.29 -32.26
N ASP A 81 -13.14 -19.15 -32.07
CA ASP A 81 -12.52 -17.96 -31.50
C ASP A 81 -12.43 -18.13 -29.97
N THR A 82 -11.68 -19.16 -29.56
CA THR A 82 -11.32 -19.49 -28.19
C THR A 82 -10.29 -18.49 -27.70
N HIS A 83 -10.73 -17.23 -27.61
CA HIS A 83 -10.01 -16.18 -26.93
C HIS A 83 -9.71 -16.65 -25.50
N PRO A 84 -8.43 -16.79 -25.11
CA PRO A 84 -8.11 -17.38 -23.82
C PRO A 84 -8.55 -16.42 -22.70
N THR A 85 -9.48 -16.88 -21.85
CA THR A 85 -10.07 -16.06 -20.78
C THR A 85 -9.33 -16.16 -19.45
N ASP A 86 -8.39 -17.10 -19.33
CA ASP A 86 -7.52 -17.26 -18.16
C ASP A 86 -6.15 -16.60 -18.37
N HIS A 87 -5.66 -15.93 -17.33
CA HIS A 87 -4.41 -15.17 -17.33
C HIS A 87 -3.21 -16.00 -17.79
N ARG A 88 -3.15 -17.30 -17.44
CA ARG A 88 -2.07 -18.20 -17.86
C ARG A 88 -1.96 -18.28 -19.37
N SER A 89 -3.07 -18.60 -20.01
CA SER A 89 -3.16 -18.81 -21.44
C SER A 89 -2.92 -17.53 -22.25
N LEU A 90 -3.23 -16.35 -21.70
CA LEU A 90 -2.84 -15.06 -22.28
C LEU A 90 -1.33 -14.80 -22.20
N ILE A 91 -0.68 -15.15 -21.09
CA ILE A 91 0.78 -15.03 -20.93
C ILE A 91 1.51 -16.03 -21.83
N GLU A 92 1.08 -17.29 -21.89
CA GLU A 92 1.66 -18.30 -22.77
C GLU A 92 1.53 -17.89 -24.26
N ALA A 93 0.37 -17.35 -24.66
CA ALA A 93 0.19 -16.78 -26.00
C ALA A 93 1.07 -15.53 -26.24
N ALA A 94 1.27 -14.67 -25.25
CA ALA A 94 2.16 -13.51 -25.36
C ALA A 94 3.64 -13.92 -25.48
N MET A 95 4.11 -14.88 -24.66
CA MET A 95 5.46 -15.46 -24.74
C MET A 95 5.77 -16.08 -26.11
N ALA A 96 4.76 -16.68 -26.77
CA ALA A 96 4.89 -17.25 -28.10
C ALA A 96 4.95 -16.22 -29.23
N THR A 97 4.71 -14.94 -28.97
CA THR A 97 4.76 -13.90 -30.02
C THR A 97 6.19 -13.46 -30.36
N PRO A 98 6.43 -12.94 -31.58
CA PRO A 98 7.70 -12.31 -31.92
C PRO A 98 8.09 -11.22 -30.92
N SER A 99 9.37 -11.19 -30.57
CA SER A 99 9.99 -10.20 -29.68
C SER A 99 11.22 -9.56 -30.31
N SER A 100 11.54 -8.37 -29.85
CA SER A 100 12.75 -7.64 -30.24
C SER A 100 13.78 -7.64 -29.09
N PRO A 101 15.08 -7.48 -29.37
CA PRO A 101 16.05 -7.07 -28.34
C PRO A 101 15.66 -5.69 -27.75
N LEU A 102 16.22 -5.33 -26.59
CA LEU A 102 16.08 -3.97 -26.08
C LEU A 102 16.69 -2.95 -27.08
N PRO A 103 16.12 -1.74 -27.23
CA PRO A 103 16.58 -0.75 -28.20
C PRO A 103 18.07 -0.42 -28.02
N GLY A 104 18.87 -0.44 -29.10
CA GLY A 104 20.34 -0.34 -29.03
C GLY A 104 20.90 0.79 -28.16
N PRO A 105 20.43 2.05 -28.30
CA PRO A 105 20.87 3.16 -27.44
C PRO A 105 20.48 2.96 -25.97
N PHE A 106 19.28 2.44 -25.71
CA PHE A 106 18.81 2.11 -24.36
C PHE A 106 19.67 1.02 -23.73
N LEU A 107 19.87 -0.11 -24.44
CA LEU A 107 20.62 -1.27 -23.96
C LEU A 107 22.08 -0.90 -23.63
N THR A 108 22.72 -0.07 -24.47
CA THR A 108 24.08 0.42 -24.22
C THR A 108 24.16 1.21 -22.91
N LYS A 109 23.21 2.13 -22.66
CA LYS A 109 23.14 2.89 -21.42
C LYS A 109 22.79 2.00 -20.22
N ALA A 110 21.85 1.07 -20.37
CA ALA A 110 21.40 0.15 -19.32
C ALA A 110 22.52 -0.78 -18.83
N LYS A 111 23.34 -1.32 -19.75
CA LYS A 111 24.51 -2.14 -19.41
C LYS A 111 25.49 -1.41 -18.50
N ALA A 112 25.82 -0.16 -18.83
CA ALA A 112 26.71 0.68 -18.02
C ALA A 112 26.05 1.02 -16.66
N PHE A 113 24.78 1.41 -16.68
CA PHE A 113 24.01 1.81 -15.50
C PHE A 113 23.86 0.69 -14.46
N TYR A 114 23.52 -0.53 -14.89
CA TYR A 114 23.36 -1.69 -14.02
C TYR A 114 24.65 -2.51 -13.80
N GLY A 115 25.75 -2.16 -14.48
CA GLY A 115 26.98 -2.96 -14.48
C GLY A 115 26.72 -4.42 -14.88
N ASN A 116 25.89 -4.65 -15.90
CA ASN A 116 25.39 -5.97 -16.28
C ASN A 116 25.33 -6.18 -17.80
N ASP A 117 26.34 -6.84 -18.36
CA ASP A 117 26.37 -7.20 -19.78
C ASP A 117 25.33 -8.25 -20.19
N ALA A 118 24.81 -9.04 -19.25
CA ALA A 118 23.82 -10.08 -19.53
C ALA A 118 22.48 -9.50 -20.01
N LEU A 119 22.23 -8.19 -19.82
CA LEU A 119 21.03 -7.50 -20.35
C LEU A 119 20.83 -7.66 -21.87
N SER A 120 21.88 -8.01 -22.64
CA SER A 120 21.75 -8.42 -24.04
C SER A 120 20.84 -9.66 -24.27
N ALA A 121 20.60 -10.47 -23.25
CA ALA A 121 19.67 -11.60 -23.30
C ALA A 121 18.19 -11.16 -23.26
N GLY A 122 17.90 -9.92 -22.85
CA GLY A 122 16.54 -9.42 -22.70
C GLY A 122 15.75 -9.37 -24.02
N ARG A 123 14.45 -9.57 -23.92
CA ARG A 123 13.48 -9.51 -25.03
C ARG A 123 12.33 -8.59 -24.66
N VAL A 124 11.83 -7.82 -25.64
CA VAL A 124 10.69 -6.91 -25.50
C VAL A 124 9.58 -7.37 -26.42
N HIS A 125 8.37 -7.50 -25.86
CA HIS A 125 7.13 -7.78 -26.57
C HIS A 125 6.20 -6.56 -26.42
N ASP A 126 5.86 -5.92 -27.54
CA ASP A 126 5.02 -4.72 -27.62
C ASP A 126 3.82 -4.88 -28.57
N ASN A 127 3.65 -6.08 -29.16
CA ASN A 127 2.57 -6.39 -30.08
C ASN A 127 1.20 -6.51 -29.38
N ALA A 128 0.11 -6.50 -30.16
CA ALA A 128 -1.26 -6.49 -29.63
C ALA A 128 -1.60 -7.67 -28.69
N THR A 129 -0.98 -8.84 -28.84
CA THR A 129 -1.20 -9.98 -27.93
C THR A 129 -0.50 -9.75 -26.59
N ALA A 130 0.73 -9.26 -26.61
CA ALA A 130 1.45 -8.84 -25.41
C ALA A 130 0.68 -7.73 -24.66
N GLN A 131 0.24 -6.69 -25.37
CA GLN A 131 -0.54 -5.60 -24.79
C GLN A 131 -1.84 -6.09 -24.13
N ARG A 132 -2.56 -7.04 -24.75
CA ARG A 132 -3.75 -7.67 -24.15
C ARG A 132 -3.43 -8.46 -22.89
N ALA A 133 -2.34 -9.24 -22.89
CA ALA A 133 -1.93 -10.01 -21.71
C ALA A 133 -1.53 -9.09 -20.53
N THR A 134 -0.74 -8.05 -20.79
CA THR A 134 -0.37 -7.05 -19.77
C THR A 134 -1.60 -6.31 -19.24
N ALA A 135 -2.55 -5.93 -20.11
CA ALA A 135 -3.78 -5.25 -19.70
C ALA A 135 -4.75 -6.15 -18.92
N ALA A 136 -4.83 -7.45 -19.24
CA ALA A 136 -5.64 -8.41 -18.48
C ALA A 136 -5.16 -8.58 -17.03
N LEU A 137 -3.86 -8.42 -16.79
CA LEU A 137 -3.27 -8.39 -15.45
C LEU A 137 -3.37 -7.01 -14.76
N GLY A 138 -4.03 -6.02 -15.39
CA GLY A 138 -4.14 -4.65 -14.87
C GLY A 138 -2.83 -3.86 -14.89
N ALA A 139 -1.80 -4.35 -15.58
CA ALA A 139 -0.45 -3.80 -15.54
C ALA A 139 -0.19 -2.78 -16.67
N ARG A 140 0.80 -1.91 -16.48
CA ARG A 140 1.33 -0.99 -17.50
C ARG A 140 2.43 -1.65 -18.33
N ALA A 141 3.31 -2.40 -17.67
CA ALA A 141 4.27 -3.32 -18.25
C ALA A 141 4.47 -4.49 -17.27
N MET A 142 5.20 -5.54 -17.66
CA MET A 142 5.60 -6.63 -16.77
C MET A 142 6.88 -7.33 -17.26
N THR A 143 7.66 -7.87 -16.33
CA THR A 143 8.87 -8.65 -16.63
C THR A 143 8.74 -10.09 -16.15
N ILE A 144 8.97 -11.05 -17.05
CA ILE A 144 8.90 -12.50 -16.80
C ILE A 144 10.21 -13.13 -17.28
N GLY A 145 11.09 -13.50 -16.34
CA GLY A 145 12.41 -14.04 -16.66
C GLY A 145 13.24 -13.05 -17.49
N SER A 146 13.58 -13.41 -18.73
CA SER A 146 14.30 -12.57 -19.69
C SER A 146 13.39 -11.74 -20.62
N HIS A 147 12.08 -11.71 -20.39
CA HIS A 147 11.09 -11.09 -21.28
C HIS A 147 10.38 -9.92 -20.60
N ILE A 148 10.28 -8.78 -21.28
CA ILE A 148 9.54 -7.57 -20.90
C ILE A 148 8.33 -7.45 -21.83
N PHE A 149 7.14 -7.24 -21.26
CA PHE A 149 5.89 -7.06 -22.01
C PHE A 149 5.35 -5.65 -21.76
N LEU A 150 5.30 -4.84 -22.81
CA LEU A 150 4.84 -3.45 -22.73
C LEU A 150 3.35 -3.38 -23.08
N GLY A 151 2.55 -2.80 -22.17
CA GLY A 151 1.18 -2.38 -22.48
C GLY A 151 1.19 -1.20 -23.46
N SER A 152 0.06 -0.94 -24.12
CA SER A 152 -0.05 0.10 -25.16
C SER A 152 0.37 1.50 -24.71
N SER A 153 0.21 1.82 -23.42
CA SER A 153 0.61 3.11 -22.82
C SER A 153 2.07 3.18 -22.36
N ALA A 154 2.80 2.06 -22.42
CA ALA A 154 4.22 1.93 -22.05
C ALA A 154 5.16 1.83 -23.26
N VAL A 155 4.63 1.61 -24.47
CA VAL A 155 5.43 1.60 -25.70
C VAL A 155 6.06 2.97 -25.91
N GLY A 156 7.39 3.02 -25.96
CA GLY A 156 8.17 4.26 -26.09
C GLY A 156 8.43 5.00 -24.78
N ASP A 157 7.88 4.55 -23.64
CA ASP A 157 8.22 5.10 -22.33
C ASP A 157 9.57 4.54 -21.85
N THR A 158 10.56 5.44 -21.73
CA THR A 158 11.91 5.10 -21.28
C THR A 158 11.97 4.79 -19.79
N GLU A 159 11.11 5.41 -18.97
CA GLU A 159 11.10 5.20 -17.52
C GLU A 159 10.47 3.86 -17.17
N THR A 160 9.29 3.54 -17.73
CA THR A 160 8.70 2.20 -17.61
C THR A 160 9.66 1.13 -18.13
N LEU A 161 10.31 1.32 -19.29
CA LEU A 161 11.28 0.35 -19.79
C LEU A 161 12.50 0.19 -18.86
N ALA A 162 12.93 1.26 -18.18
CA ALA A 162 14.02 1.21 -17.20
C ALA A 162 13.63 0.53 -15.89
N HIS A 163 12.40 0.72 -15.40
CA HIS A 163 11.79 -0.02 -14.29
C HIS A 163 11.79 -1.53 -14.58
N GLU A 164 11.21 -1.94 -15.72
CA GLU A 164 11.21 -3.34 -16.17
C GLU A 164 12.64 -3.90 -16.34
N THR A 165 13.58 -3.06 -16.77
CA THR A 165 15.00 -3.47 -16.89
C THR A 165 15.66 -3.72 -15.51
N SER A 166 15.18 -3.10 -14.42
CA SER A 166 15.63 -3.42 -13.05
C SER A 166 15.20 -4.83 -12.62
N HIS A 167 14.01 -5.27 -13.02
CA HIS A 167 13.54 -6.65 -12.83
C HIS A 167 14.36 -7.63 -13.67
N LEU A 168 14.62 -7.27 -14.94
CA LEU A 168 15.46 -8.05 -15.85
C LEU A 168 16.90 -8.23 -15.33
N ASP A 169 17.52 -7.19 -14.74
CA ASP A 169 18.85 -7.28 -14.09
C ASP A 169 18.85 -8.37 -13.01
N LYS A 170 17.87 -8.34 -12.11
CA LYS A 170 17.77 -9.26 -10.98
C LYS A 170 17.53 -10.69 -11.47
N ASN A 171 16.60 -10.88 -12.41
CA ASN A 171 16.31 -12.19 -13.02
C ASN A 171 17.56 -12.80 -13.67
N LEU A 172 18.32 -12.01 -14.44
CA LEU A 172 19.55 -12.48 -15.11
C LEU A 172 20.71 -12.74 -14.13
N ARG A 173 20.72 -12.08 -12.96
CA ARG A 173 21.65 -12.36 -11.86
C ARG A 173 21.20 -13.51 -10.96
N GLY A 174 20.04 -14.15 -11.23
CA GLY A 174 19.47 -15.19 -10.38
C GLY A 174 18.94 -14.68 -9.03
N ILE A 175 18.79 -13.37 -8.86
CA ILE A 175 18.25 -12.75 -7.66
C ILE A 175 16.73 -12.94 -7.69
N ARG A 176 16.22 -13.85 -6.86
CA ARG A 176 14.77 -14.11 -6.74
C ARG A 176 14.07 -12.88 -6.16
N GLU A 177 13.19 -12.28 -6.96
CA GLU A 177 12.22 -11.30 -6.46
C GLU A 177 11.03 -12.00 -5.77
N THR A 178 10.51 -11.41 -4.70
CA THR A 178 9.51 -12.02 -3.81
C THR A 178 8.08 -11.81 -4.32
N GLY A 179 7.80 -12.18 -5.57
CA GLY A 179 6.45 -12.10 -6.11
C GLY A 179 5.52 -13.21 -5.61
N ASN A 180 4.23 -12.90 -5.49
CA ASN A 180 3.17 -13.85 -5.19
C ASN A 180 2.72 -14.57 -6.48
N ASP A 181 2.44 -15.87 -6.42
CA ASP A 181 1.82 -16.57 -7.54
C ASP A 181 0.41 -15.98 -7.81
N ASN A 182 0.22 -15.52 -9.05
CA ASN A 182 -1.04 -14.96 -9.54
C ASN A 182 -2.04 -16.03 -10.02
N GLY A 183 -1.69 -17.32 -9.92
CA GLY A 183 -2.48 -18.45 -10.44
C GLY A 183 -2.21 -18.75 -11.91
N ALA A 184 -1.48 -17.86 -12.61
CA ALA A 184 -1.11 -17.99 -14.00
C ALA A 184 0.26 -18.68 -14.21
N GLY A 185 0.90 -19.16 -13.14
CA GLY A 185 2.26 -19.69 -13.17
C GLY A 185 3.35 -18.61 -13.22
N VAL A 186 3.00 -17.37 -12.89
CA VAL A 186 3.91 -16.21 -12.89
C VAL A 186 3.85 -15.53 -11.52
N THR A 187 5.02 -15.20 -10.97
CA THR A 187 5.12 -14.45 -9.72
C THR A 187 4.94 -12.96 -9.97
N VAL A 188 3.83 -12.38 -9.51
CA VAL A 188 3.59 -10.94 -9.56
C VAL A 188 4.10 -10.29 -8.27
N THR A 189 4.97 -9.31 -8.45
CA THR A 189 5.60 -8.51 -7.40
C THR A 189 4.62 -7.47 -6.85
N ASP A 190 4.63 -7.28 -5.53
CA ASP A 190 3.75 -6.34 -4.83
C ASP A 190 4.33 -4.91 -4.91
N PRO A 191 3.55 -3.86 -5.27
CA PRO A 191 4.05 -2.48 -5.39
C PRO A 191 4.74 -1.94 -4.13
N GLY A 192 4.37 -2.45 -2.94
CA GLY A 192 4.97 -2.13 -1.65
C GLY A 192 6.22 -2.94 -1.30
N GLN A 193 6.69 -3.85 -2.16
CA GLN A 193 7.89 -4.65 -1.88
C GLN A 193 9.20 -3.91 -2.22
N GLY A 194 10.30 -4.34 -1.60
CA GLY A 194 11.59 -3.67 -1.77
C GLY A 194 12.13 -3.66 -3.20
N SER A 195 11.77 -4.66 -4.01
CA SER A 195 12.27 -4.76 -5.39
C SER A 195 11.51 -3.90 -6.40
N GLU A 196 10.22 -3.63 -6.16
CA GLU A 196 9.43 -2.61 -6.89
C GLU A 196 9.91 -1.21 -6.56
N ARG A 197 10.07 -0.86 -5.27
CA ARG A 197 10.67 0.43 -4.88
C ARG A 197 12.06 0.64 -5.49
N ALA A 198 12.87 -0.40 -5.58
CA ALA A 198 14.17 -0.35 -6.23
C ALA A 198 14.05 -0.15 -7.75
N ALA A 199 13.07 -0.79 -8.40
CA ALA A 199 12.81 -0.61 -9.83
C ALA A 199 12.29 0.79 -10.18
N VAL A 200 11.41 1.37 -9.35
CA VAL A 200 10.95 2.77 -9.48
C VAL A 200 12.15 3.72 -9.34
N ALA A 201 12.97 3.54 -8.30
CA ALA A 201 14.15 4.37 -8.07
C ALA A 201 15.20 4.24 -9.19
N ASP A 202 15.42 3.02 -9.71
CA ASP A 202 16.31 2.77 -10.84
C ASP A 202 15.75 3.38 -12.14
N GLY A 203 14.43 3.30 -12.38
CA GLY A 203 13.75 3.86 -13.54
C GLY A 203 13.87 5.39 -13.59
N ALA A 204 13.48 6.06 -12.50
CA ALA A 204 13.62 7.51 -12.37
C ALA A 204 15.08 7.96 -12.51
N ALA A 205 16.03 7.28 -11.85
CA ALA A 205 17.46 7.60 -11.95
C ALA A 205 18.02 7.36 -13.36
N PHE A 206 17.55 6.34 -14.07
CA PHE A 206 17.93 6.09 -15.46
C PHE A 206 17.43 7.21 -16.39
N THR A 207 16.16 7.61 -16.26
CA THR A 207 15.58 8.73 -17.03
C THR A 207 16.30 10.05 -16.73
N ALA A 208 16.60 10.33 -15.46
CA ALA A 208 17.39 11.48 -15.01
C ALA A 208 18.86 11.45 -15.47
N GLY A 209 19.34 10.34 -16.05
CA GLY A 209 20.68 10.25 -16.64
C GLY A 209 21.79 9.93 -15.65
N ALA A 210 21.48 9.37 -14.48
CA ALA A 210 22.49 8.91 -13.53
C ALA A 210 23.40 7.83 -14.15
N ALA A 211 24.66 7.78 -13.70
CA ALA A 211 25.68 6.89 -14.24
C ALA A 211 25.61 5.44 -13.73
N THR A 212 24.94 5.21 -12.58
CA THR A 212 24.85 3.90 -11.93
C THR A 212 23.52 3.76 -11.20
N ALA A 213 22.94 2.57 -11.24
CA ALA A 213 21.66 2.25 -10.59
C ALA A 213 21.73 2.39 -9.06
N PRO A 214 20.80 3.12 -8.42
CA PRO A 214 20.64 3.12 -6.96
C PRO A 214 20.61 1.71 -6.35
N SER A 215 19.94 0.75 -7.01
CA SER A 215 19.90 -0.63 -6.53
C SER A 215 21.25 -1.36 -6.60
N VAL A 216 22.20 -0.92 -7.44
CA VAL A 216 23.57 -1.45 -7.49
C VAL A 216 24.43 -0.81 -6.40
N VAL A 217 24.31 0.51 -6.18
CA VAL A 217 25.03 1.21 -5.10
C VAL A 217 24.65 0.65 -3.73
N ALA A 218 23.36 0.41 -3.47
CA ALA A 218 22.88 -0.20 -2.24
C ALA A 218 23.47 -1.61 -1.99
N ARG A 219 23.61 -2.44 -3.04
CA ARG A 219 24.23 -3.77 -2.95
C ARG A 219 25.72 -3.68 -2.56
N HIS A 220 26.45 -2.69 -3.08
CA HIS A 220 27.88 -2.51 -2.77
C HIS A 220 28.12 -2.03 -1.33
N ALA A 221 27.27 -1.16 -0.78
CA ALA A 221 27.37 -0.72 0.62
C ALA A 221 27.22 -1.92 1.59
N VAL A 222 26.19 -2.75 1.40
CA VAL A 222 25.94 -3.94 2.22
C VAL A 222 27.10 -4.95 2.14
N ALA A 223 27.71 -5.12 0.97
CA ALA A 223 28.87 -6.00 0.79
C ALA A 223 30.13 -5.48 1.52
N GLN A 224 30.33 -4.16 1.59
CA GLN A 224 31.49 -3.57 2.27
C GLN A 224 31.36 -3.57 3.81
N GLU A 225 30.14 -3.42 4.34
CA GLU A 225 29.90 -3.53 5.79
C GLU A 225 30.14 -4.96 6.29
N ALA A 226 29.79 -5.98 5.51
CA ALA A 226 30.08 -7.39 5.84
C ALA A 226 31.59 -7.68 5.90
N ASP A 227 32.37 -7.21 4.92
CA ASP A 227 33.83 -7.43 4.84
C ASP A 227 34.61 -6.63 5.92
N GLY A 228 34.04 -5.52 6.41
CA GLY A 228 34.58 -4.73 7.51
C GLY A 228 34.37 -5.35 8.90
N ALA A 229 33.24 -6.03 9.11
CA ALA A 229 32.93 -6.72 10.37
C ALA A 229 33.87 -7.90 10.65
N GLU A 230 34.30 -8.63 9.61
CA GLU A 230 35.16 -9.80 9.78
C GLU A 230 36.61 -9.45 10.17
N ARG A 231 37.10 -8.26 9.79
CA ARG A 231 38.49 -7.81 10.06
C ARG A 231 38.72 -7.22 11.44
N THR A 232 37.67 -6.86 12.18
CA THR A 232 37.79 -6.25 13.52
C THR A 232 37.82 -7.27 14.66
N ALA A 233 37.51 -8.54 14.39
CA ALA A 233 37.48 -9.62 15.39
C ALA A 233 38.87 -10.17 15.79
N GLN A 234 39.98 -9.65 15.24
CA GLN A 234 41.31 -10.28 15.34
C GLN A 234 42.42 -9.38 15.93
N ARG A 235 42.16 -8.72 17.07
CA ARG A 235 43.25 -8.26 17.96
C ARG A 235 42.81 -8.09 19.42
N VAL A 236 43.45 -8.85 20.31
CA VAL A 236 43.41 -8.64 21.77
C VAL A 236 44.86 -8.57 22.27
N PRO A 237 45.18 -7.58 23.12
CA PRO A 237 45.89 -7.88 24.36
C PRO A 237 45.21 -7.22 25.58
N ALA A 238 45.69 -7.57 26.78
CA ALA A 238 44.94 -7.46 28.03
C ALA A 238 45.34 -6.29 28.95
N ALA A 239 44.40 -5.96 29.84
CA ALA A 239 44.54 -5.47 31.23
C ALA A 239 45.31 -4.15 31.53
N GLY A 240 44.61 -3.21 32.16
CA GLY A 240 45.15 -2.02 32.85
C GLY A 240 44.05 -1.32 33.68
N THR A 241 44.36 -0.87 34.89
CA THR A 241 43.41 -0.41 35.94
C THR A 241 43.20 1.10 36.04
N VAL A 242 42.00 1.51 36.49
CA VAL A 242 41.56 2.80 37.12
C VAL A 242 41.85 4.11 36.34
N GLU A 243 40.95 5.10 36.20
CA GLU A 243 40.15 5.83 37.20
C GLU A 243 38.83 6.36 36.60
N ALA A 244 37.99 7.01 37.42
CA ALA A 244 36.75 7.64 37.00
C ALA A 244 36.96 9.11 36.58
N LEU A 245 36.21 9.59 35.58
CA LEU A 245 35.42 10.83 35.64
C LEU A 245 34.69 11.12 34.31
N ASP A 246 33.67 11.97 34.45
CA ASP A 246 32.90 12.70 33.42
C ASP A 246 31.78 11.96 32.65
N GLY A 247 30.68 12.69 32.46
CA GLY A 247 29.39 12.16 32.04
C GLY A 247 29.02 12.51 30.61
N GLY A 248 28.75 11.49 29.80
CA GLY A 248 28.11 11.62 28.49
C GLY A 248 27.03 10.53 28.33
N PRO A 249 25.98 10.77 27.51
CA PRO A 249 24.94 9.77 27.31
C PRO A 249 25.52 8.57 26.56
N HIS A 250 25.74 7.47 27.26
CA HIS A 250 26.11 6.21 26.65
C HIS A 250 24.97 5.73 25.74
N GLY A 251 25.10 5.99 24.44
CA GLY A 251 24.49 5.15 23.43
C GLY A 251 25.05 3.74 23.62
N GLY A 252 24.29 2.89 24.31
CA GLY A 252 24.58 1.45 24.32
C GLY A 252 24.61 0.92 22.89
N PRO A 253 25.28 -0.22 22.63
CA PRO A 253 25.28 -0.82 21.31
C PRO A 253 23.83 -1.01 20.87
N ALA A 254 23.44 -0.35 19.78
CA ALA A 254 22.10 -0.46 19.24
C ALA A 254 21.91 -1.92 18.83
N VAL A 255 21.16 -2.68 19.63
CA VAL A 255 20.74 -4.02 19.24
C VAL A 255 19.90 -3.85 17.99
N GLN A 256 20.46 -4.24 16.86
CA GLN A 256 19.83 -4.08 15.56
C GLN A 256 18.60 -4.97 15.55
N ARG A 257 17.43 -4.37 15.78
CA ARG A 257 16.15 -5.06 15.90
C ARG A 257 15.93 -5.93 14.68
N THR A 258 16.01 -7.24 14.89
CA THR A 258 15.89 -8.26 13.87
C THR A 258 14.58 -9.00 14.05
N VAL A 259 13.74 -8.90 13.02
CA VAL A 259 12.46 -9.63 12.98
C VAL A 259 12.67 -10.93 12.23
N TRP A 260 12.36 -12.03 12.90
CA TRP A 260 12.56 -13.40 12.42
C TRP A 260 11.22 -13.99 12.01
N GLU A 261 11.08 -14.47 10.78
CA GLU A 261 9.87 -15.15 10.30
C GLU A 261 10.04 -16.67 10.37
N PHE A 262 9.03 -17.40 10.82
CA PHE A 262 9.07 -18.87 10.86
C PHE A 262 9.14 -19.46 9.45
N ASP A 263 10.14 -20.32 9.22
CA ASP A 263 10.40 -20.92 7.91
C ASP A 263 9.66 -22.26 7.77
N GLN A 264 8.67 -22.29 6.87
CA GLN A 264 7.72 -23.38 6.78
C GLN A 264 8.38 -24.69 6.32
N GLY A 265 8.15 -25.77 7.08
CA GLY A 265 8.73 -27.09 6.81
C GLY A 265 10.12 -27.31 7.41
N ALA A 266 10.78 -26.27 7.92
CA ALA A 266 12.09 -26.37 8.56
C ALA A 266 11.98 -26.64 10.08
N SER A 267 11.16 -27.64 10.44
CA SER A 267 11.13 -28.23 11.79
C SER A 267 11.87 -29.56 11.79
N PHE A 268 12.77 -29.76 12.74
CA PHE A 268 13.59 -30.98 12.83
C PHE A 268 13.82 -31.37 14.28
N ASN A 269 14.20 -32.62 14.54
CA ASN A 269 14.57 -33.06 15.88
C ASN A 269 16.09 -33.03 16.01
N ASP A 270 16.60 -32.14 16.86
CA ASP A 270 17.99 -32.15 17.32
C ASP A 270 18.15 -33.13 18.50
N PRO A 271 19.16 -34.01 18.51
CA PRO A 271 19.37 -34.97 19.60
C PRO A 271 19.70 -34.38 20.98
N ARG A 272 20.06 -33.09 21.06
CA ARG A 272 20.47 -32.38 22.29
C ARG A 272 19.41 -31.38 22.77
N SER A 273 18.80 -30.61 21.85
CA SER A 273 17.79 -29.59 22.19
C SER A 273 16.34 -30.01 21.93
N GLY A 274 16.10 -31.16 21.28
CA GLY A 274 14.76 -31.67 21.00
C GLY A 274 14.17 -31.11 19.70
N ARG A 275 12.86 -30.81 19.67
CA ARG A 275 12.21 -30.35 18.43
C ARG A 275 12.53 -28.88 18.16
N GLU A 276 13.41 -28.64 17.20
CA GLU A 276 13.78 -27.33 16.69
C GLU A 276 12.87 -26.85 15.56
N THR A 277 12.85 -25.53 15.41
CA THR A 277 12.19 -24.78 14.33
C THR A 277 13.18 -23.77 13.77
N ARG A 278 13.23 -23.61 12.45
CA ARG A 278 14.07 -22.59 11.79
C ARG A 278 13.28 -21.30 11.58
N TRP A 279 13.97 -20.18 11.77
CA TRP A 279 13.45 -18.84 11.59
C TRP A 279 14.44 -18.05 10.71
N ARG A 280 13.91 -17.20 9.84
CA ARG A 280 14.65 -16.44 8.82
C ARG A 280 14.58 -14.95 9.12
N ASN A 281 15.71 -14.25 9.09
CA ASN A 281 15.74 -12.80 9.27
C ASN A 281 14.99 -12.10 8.11
N ARG A 282 14.01 -11.24 8.42
CA ARG A 282 13.22 -10.49 7.41
C ARG A 282 14.04 -9.46 6.64
N SER A 283 15.05 -8.85 7.26
CA SER A 283 15.94 -7.85 6.65
C SER A 283 17.13 -8.47 5.93
N ASN A 284 17.56 -9.66 6.32
CA ASN A 284 18.58 -10.46 5.63
C ASN A 284 18.09 -11.90 5.41
N PRO A 285 17.36 -12.20 4.32
CA PRO A 285 16.76 -13.52 4.10
C PRO A 285 17.75 -14.69 3.97
N GLY A 286 19.06 -14.43 3.90
CA GLY A 286 20.10 -15.45 3.95
C GLY A 286 20.52 -15.86 5.38
N GLU A 287 20.17 -15.06 6.40
CA GLU A 287 20.44 -15.38 7.80
C GLU A 287 19.28 -16.19 8.42
N PHE A 288 19.63 -17.32 9.04
CA PHE A 288 18.70 -18.21 9.72
C PHE A 288 19.17 -18.51 11.14
N ARG A 289 18.22 -18.68 12.06
CA ARG A 289 18.47 -19.17 13.43
C ARG A 289 17.46 -20.23 13.83
N THR A 290 17.82 -21.09 14.78
CA THR A 290 16.89 -22.06 15.39
C THR A 290 16.11 -21.45 16.54
N SER A 291 15.01 -22.10 16.95
CA SER A 291 14.27 -21.77 18.18
C SER A 291 15.19 -21.65 19.40
N THR A 292 16.11 -22.60 19.62
CA THR A 292 17.06 -22.52 20.75
C THR A 292 18.01 -21.33 20.62
N GLN A 293 18.52 -21.02 19.42
CA GLN A 293 19.39 -19.85 19.21
C GLN A 293 18.67 -18.51 19.43
N LEU A 294 17.34 -18.48 19.27
CA LEU A 294 16.48 -17.32 19.54
C LEU A 294 15.88 -17.34 20.97
N GLY A 295 16.11 -18.39 21.77
CA GLY A 295 15.51 -18.55 23.10
C GLY A 295 14.02 -18.91 23.09
N ILE A 296 13.45 -19.29 21.94
CA ILE A 296 12.03 -19.61 21.75
C ILE A 296 11.73 -21.00 22.34
N ASN A 297 11.47 -21.02 23.65
CA ASN A 297 11.19 -22.24 24.41
C ASN A 297 9.72 -22.35 24.79
N GLY A 298 9.13 -23.55 24.70
CA GLY A 298 7.80 -23.87 25.23
C GLY A 298 6.59 -23.22 24.54
N GLN A 299 6.80 -22.35 23.54
CA GLN A 299 5.75 -21.83 22.67
C GLN A 299 5.17 -22.99 21.82
N GLY A 300 3.86 -22.94 21.54
CA GLY A 300 3.19 -23.97 20.72
C GLY A 300 3.75 -24.06 19.29
N THR A 301 3.40 -25.11 18.54
CA THR A 301 3.89 -25.30 17.16
C THR A 301 3.66 -24.05 16.31
N PRO A 302 4.73 -23.37 15.82
CA PRO A 302 4.61 -22.17 15.01
C PRO A 302 3.84 -22.41 13.71
N ARG A 303 3.16 -21.39 13.22
CA ARG A 303 2.41 -21.39 11.96
C ARG A 303 3.11 -20.54 10.91
N HIS A 304 2.80 -20.81 9.64
CA HIS A 304 3.26 -19.98 8.53
C HIS A 304 2.89 -18.50 8.76
N GLY A 305 3.86 -17.61 8.60
CA GLY A 305 3.71 -16.17 8.82
C GLY A 305 3.81 -15.73 10.29
N ASP A 306 3.99 -16.65 11.25
CA ASP A 306 4.36 -16.29 12.63
C ASP A 306 5.78 -15.70 12.64
N ILE A 307 6.03 -14.76 13.55
CA ILE A 307 7.32 -14.07 13.68
C ILE A 307 7.80 -14.03 15.13
N TYR A 308 9.11 -13.87 15.30
CA TYR A 308 9.77 -13.55 16.56
C TYR A 308 10.48 -12.19 16.42
N ASP A 309 10.26 -11.31 17.40
CA ASP A 309 10.85 -9.98 17.46
C ASP A 309 11.87 -9.95 18.60
N ASP A 310 13.15 -9.77 18.27
CA ASP A 310 14.25 -9.89 19.24
C ASP A 310 14.31 -8.76 20.27
N ALA A 311 13.91 -7.55 19.88
CA ALA A 311 13.88 -6.37 20.73
C ALA A 311 12.80 -6.46 21.82
N THR A 312 11.69 -7.15 21.54
CA THR A 312 10.62 -7.44 22.51
C THR A 312 10.72 -8.83 23.14
N GLN A 313 11.54 -9.72 22.56
CA GLN A 313 11.63 -11.16 22.88
C GLN A 313 10.28 -11.89 22.79
N GLN A 314 9.41 -11.47 21.88
CA GLN A 314 8.06 -12.02 21.72
C GLN A 314 7.88 -12.78 20.41
N VAL A 315 7.19 -13.92 20.49
CA VAL A 315 6.60 -14.58 19.31
C VAL A 315 5.21 -13.99 19.08
N HIS A 316 4.98 -13.42 17.90
CA HIS A 316 3.66 -13.03 17.43
C HIS A 316 3.11 -14.11 16.50
N SER A 317 1.99 -14.71 16.88
CA SER A 317 1.39 -15.84 16.19
C SER A 317 -0.09 -15.62 15.86
N SER A 318 -0.54 -16.22 14.75
CA SER A 318 -1.95 -16.31 14.37
C SER A 318 -2.65 -17.54 14.98
N ALA A 319 -1.93 -18.38 15.75
CA ALA A 319 -2.42 -19.69 16.19
C ALA A 319 -3.60 -19.65 17.17
N ASN A 320 -3.73 -18.58 17.94
CA ASN A 320 -4.85 -18.36 18.86
C ASN A 320 -6.17 -18.00 18.14
N ALA A 321 -6.09 -17.54 16.88
CA ALA A 321 -7.23 -17.01 16.15
C ALA A 321 -7.99 -18.09 15.35
N LYS A 322 -9.31 -18.08 15.49
CA LYS A 322 -10.26 -18.86 14.69
C LYS A 322 -10.60 -18.08 13.42
N PHE A 323 -10.57 -18.79 12.29
CA PHE A 323 -10.95 -18.26 11.00
C PHE A 323 -12.25 -18.92 10.53
N SER A 324 -13.15 -18.14 9.95
CA SER A 324 -14.41 -18.62 9.37
C SER A 324 -14.68 -17.97 8.01
N LYS A 325 -15.62 -18.52 7.25
CA LYS A 325 -16.19 -17.88 6.06
C LYS A 325 -17.44 -17.08 6.48
N ASN A 326 -17.62 -15.89 5.93
CA ASN A 326 -18.88 -15.14 5.93
C ASN A 326 -19.28 -14.89 4.48
N GLY A 327 -20.39 -15.49 4.02
CA GLY A 327 -20.70 -15.62 2.60
C GLY A 327 -19.86 -16.69 1.89
N THR A 328 -19.91 -16.69 0.55
CA THR A 328 -19.29 -17.71 -0.29
C THR A 328 -17.88 -17.30 -0.70
N ILE A 329 -16.87 -18.06 -0.26
CA ILE A 329 -15.50 -17.94 -0.78
C ILE A 329 -15.17 -19.22 -1.54
N PRO A 330 -14.79 -19.16 -2.83
CA PRO A 330 -14.36 -20.32 -3.60
C PRO A 330 -13.23 -21.08 -2.88
N ASP A 331 -13.29 -22.41 -2.85
CA ASP A 331 -12.38 -23.21 -2.02
C ASP A 331 -10.91 -23.12 -2.45
N HIS A 332 -10.63 -22.76 -3.71
CA HIS A 332 -9.28 -22.48 -4.18
C HIS A 332 -8.72 -21.13 -3.67
N GLN A 333 -9.59 -20.17 -3.32
CA GLN A 333 -9.18 -18.85 -2.81
C GLN A 333 -9.07 -18.80 -1.29
N TYR A 334 -9.92 -19.56 -0.57
CA TYR A 334 -9.99 -19.48 0.89
C TYR A 334 -8.64 -19.73 1.59
N PRO A 335 -7.81 -20.75 1.23
CA PRO A 335 -6.50 -20.95 1.84
C PRO A 335 -5.52 -19.80 1.60
N LYS A 336 -5.57 -19.15 0.42
CA LYS A 336 -4.72 -17.98 0.10
C LYS A 336 -5.11 -16.78 0.96
N ARG A 337 -6.41 -16.49 1.04
CA ARG A 337 -6.98 -15.39 1.86
C ARG A 337 -6.77 -15.61 3.35
N GLU A 338 -6.93 -16.85 3.85
CA GLU A 338 -6.60 -17.18 5.24
C GLU A 338 -5.10 -16.98 5.51
N SER A 339 -4.21 -17.44 4.64
CA SER A 339 -2.76 -17.28 4.81
C SER A 339 -2.32 -15.81 4.79
N GLN A 340 -2.88 -15.01 3.89
CA GLN A 340 -2.68 -13.55 3.83
C GLN A 340 -3.17 -12.87 5.11
N THR A 341 -4.40 -13.14 5.54
CA THR A 341 -4.97 -12.53 6.75
C THR A 341 -4.24 -12.97 8.02
N ARG A 342 -3.71 -14.21 8.07
CA ARG A 342 -2.86 -14.68 9.17
C ARG A 342 -1.55 -13.89 9.26
N ARG A 343 -0.88 -13.62 8.14
CA ARG A 343 0.32 -12.76 8.10
C ARG A 343 -0.01 -11.33 8.55
N ALA A 344 -1.08 -10.75 8.00
CA ALA A 344 -1.54 -9.41 8.38
C ALA A 344 -1.90 -9.30 9.88
N LEU A 345 -2.50 -10.35 10.47
CA LEU A 345 -2.79 -10.41 11.92
C LEU A 345 -1.50 -10.44 12.76
N VAL A 346 -0.50 -11.20 12.32
CA VAL A 346 0.80 -11.26 13.01
C VAL A 346 1.51 -9.91 12.95
N GLU A 347 1.48 -9.23 11.80
CA GLU A 347 2.04 -7.90 11.59
C GLU A 347 1.31 -6.84 12.43
N ALA A 348 -0.02 -6.87 12.47
CA ALA A 348 -0.82 -6.02 13.36
C ALA A 348 -0.42 -6.21 14.83
N LYS A 349 -0.32 -7.47 15.30
CA LYS A 349 0.10 -7.79 16.67
C LYS A 349 1.50 -7.28 17.01
N GLN A 350 2.46 -7.40 16.08
CA GLN A 350 3.80 -6.87 16.25
C GLN A 350 3.79 -5.35 16.38
N ALA A 351 3.09 -4.67 15.47
CA ALA A 351 3.00 -3.21 15.48
C ALA A 351 2.35 -2.72 16.79
N ILE A 352 1.24 -3.35 17.22
CA ILE A 352 0.59 -3.07 18.50
C ILE A 352 1.55 -3.27 19.68
N SER A 353 2.28 -4.39 19.74
CA SER A 353 3.21 -4.67 20.85
C SER A 353 4.38 -3.69 20.89
N THR A 354 4.92 -3.36 19.71
CA THR A 354 5.99 -2.37 19.55
C THR A 354 5.53 -0.99 20.00
N ALA A 355 4.38 -0.52 19.53
CA ALA A 355 3.83 0.79 19.90
C ALA A 355 3.54 0.86 21.41
N LEU A 356 3.05 -0.22 22.02
CA LEU A 356 2.84 -0.30 23.47
C LEU A 356 4.17 -0.23 24.25
N ALA A 357 5.21 -0.94 23.80
CA ALA A 357 6.54 -0.88 24.40
C ALA A 357 7.15 0.53 24.28
N MET A 358 6.99 1.21 23.14
CA MET A 358 7.41 2.59 22.95
C MET A 358 6.68 3.56 23.89
N LEU A 359 5.35 3.42 24.01
CA LEU A 359 4.53 4.21 24.94
C LEU A 359 4.96 4.03 26.40
N GLN A 360 5.30 2.80 26.81
CA GLN A 360 5.81 2.48 28.15
C GLN A 360 7.21 3.08 28.38
N ALA A 361 8.13 2.91 27.43
CA ALA A 361 9.49 3.41 27.52
C ALA A 361 9.58 4.95 27.53
N ALA A 362 8.65 5.65 26.88
CA ALA A 362 8.64 7.11 26.83
C ALA A 362 8.32 7.79 28.17
N GLY A 363 7.76 7.09 29.16
CA GLY A 363 7.56 7.62 30.51
C GLY A 363 6.70 8.89 30.63
N GLY A 364 5.94 9.25 29.58
CA GLY A 364 5.18 10.49 29.49
C GLY A 364 5.73 11.52 28.50
N ALA A 365 6.99 11.39 28.05
CA ALA A 365 7.66 12.31 27.13
C ALA A 365 7.94 11.64 25.77
N PRO A 366 6.95 11.58 24.84
CA PRO A 366 7.14 10.92 23.55
C PRO A 366 8.08 11.72 22.65
N GLY A 367 9.03 11.01 22.01
CA GLY A 367 9.97 11.57 21.04
C GLY A 367 10.18 10.62 19.86
N GLY A 368 10.93 11.09 18.85
CA GLY A 368 11.29 10.28 17.67
C GLY A 368 10.06 9.69 16.96
N PRO A 369 10.14 8.43 16.46
CA PRO A 369 9.03 7.79 15.75
C PRO A 369 7.73 7.71 16.54
N LEU A 370 7.78 7.61 17.87
CA LEU A 370 6.58 7.61 18.71
C LEU A 370 5.83 8.95 18.60
N LEU A 371 6.55 10.06 18.67
CA LEU A 371 5.96 11.39 18.51
C LEU A 371 5.44 11.61 17.08
N THR A 372 6.19 11.17 16.06
CA THR A 372 5.73 11.22 14.66
C THR A 372 4.43 10.45 14.45
N GLY A 373 4.32 9.23 14.98
CA GLY A 373 3.09 8.44 14.92
C GLY A 373 1.93 9.13 15.65
N LEU A 374 2.17 9.64 16.86
CA LEU A 374 1.16 10.35 17.66
C LEU A 374 0.65 11.60 16.93
N GLN A 375 1.53 12.42 16.35
CA GLN A 375 1.18 13.62 15.58
C GLN A 375 0.51 13.32 14.23
N SER A 376 0.69 12.11 13.69
CA SER A 376 0.05 11.68 12.45
C SER A 376 -1.35 11.12 12.69
N GLY A 377 -1.52 10.24 13.68
CA GLY A 377 -2.82 9.66 14.06
C GLY A 377 -3.74 10.62 14.81
N PHE A 378 -3.18 11.53 15.60
CA PHE A 378 -3.92 12.51 16.41
C PHE A 378 -3.46 13.94 16.05
N PRO A 379 -3.98 14.56 14.96
CA PRO A 379 -3.43 15.82 14.44
C PRO A 379 -3.36 16.97 15.44
N ALA A 380 -4.27 17.03 16.42
CA ALA A 380 -4.25 18.02 17.50
C ALA A 380 -2.93 18.02 18.29
N PHE A 381 -2.18 16.92 18.32
CA PHE A 381 -0.88 16.84 18.99
C PHE A 381 0.25 17.55 18.25
N ARG A 382 0.04 18.01 17.00
CA ARG A 382 1.02 18.82 16.26
C ARG A 382 1.23 20.21 16.88
N ALA A 383 0.22 20.75 17.56
CA ALA A 383 0.27 22.03 18.28
C ALA A 383 0.33 21.85 19.80
N ALA A 384 0.47 20.62 20.31
CA ALA A 384 0.48 20.32 21.74
C ALA A 384 1.92 20.24 22.28
N THR A 385 2.11 20.77 23.48
CA THR A 385 3.31 20.53 24.30
C THR A 385 3.41 19.06 24.73
N PRO A 386 4.61 18.53 25.04
CA PRO A 386 4.78 17.18 25.58
C PRO A 386 3.88 16.91 26.80
N GLU A 387 3.74 17.89 27.69
CA GLU A 387 2.88 17.82 28.89
C GLU A 387 1.40 17.68 28.52
N GLN A 388 0.92 18.41 27.51
CA GLN A 388 -0.45 18.28 27.01
C GLN A 388 -0.68 16.90 26.37
N ILE A 389 0.27 16.39 25.57
CA ILE A 389 0.21 15.04 25.00
C ILE A 389 0.17 13.99 26.13
N ALA A 390 1.00 14.15 27.17
CA ALA A 390 1.06 13.26 28.32
C ALA A 390 -0.30 13.06 29.02
N THR A 391 -1.16 14.09 29.07
CA THR A 391 -2.51 13.96 29.65
C THR A 391 -3.41 12.95 28.92
N PHE A 392 -3.15 12.68 27.64
CA PHE A 392 -3.93 11.75 26.82
C PHE A 392 -3.29 10.36 26.68
N LEU A 393 -1.98 10.22 26.95
CA LEU A 393 -1.27 8.95 26.84
C LEU A 393 -1.91 7.79 27.64
N PRO A 394 -2.42 7.96 28.88
CA PRO A 394 -3.08 6.88 29.61
C PRO A 394 -4.29 6.29 28.86
N ARG A 395 -5.05 7.13 28.14
CA ARG A 395 -6.17 6.67 27.31
C ARG A 395 -5.68 5.91 26.09
N ILE A 396 -4.65 6.42 25.41
CA ILE A 396 -4.08 5.79 24.22
C ILE A 396 -3.49 4.42 24.58
N VAL A 397 -2.72 4.34 25.67
CA VAL A 397 -2.20 3.09 26.24
C VAL A 397 -3.32 2.10 26.54
N GLU A 398 -4.41 2.53 27.17
CA GLU A 398 -5.54 1.64 27.46
C GLU A 398 -6.23 1.10 26.21
N VAL A 399 -6.41 1.92 25.16
CA VAL A 399 -6.95 1.46 23.88
C VAL A 399 -6.01 0.44 23.22
N VAL A 400 -4.72 0.75 23.09
CA VAL A 400 -3.71 -0.15 22.52
C VAL A 400 -3.64 -1.48 23.30
N ARG A 401 -3.69 -1.42 24.63
CA ARG A 401 -3.70 -2.60 25.52
C ARG A 401 -4.96 -3.45 25.32
N ARG A 402 -6.15 -2.85 25.18
CA ARG A 402 -7.41 -3.56 24.89
C ARG A 402 -7.36 -4.28 23.55
N ILE A 403 -6.85 -3.61 22.50
CA ILE A 403 -6.64 -4.22 21.17
C ILE A 403 -5.68 -5.41 21.27
N GLN A 404 -4.52 -5.22 21.92
CA GLN A 404 -3.51 -6.28 22.10
C GLN A 404 -4.10 -7.50 22.82
N ALA A 405 -4.78 -7.28 23.94
CA ALA A 405 -5.42 -8.34 24.73
C ALA A 405 -6.50 -9.07 23.92
N GLY A 406 -7.33 -8.34 23.17
CA GLY A 406 -8.38 -8.90 22.34
C GLY A 406 -7.87 -9.75 21.17
N LEU A 407 -6.84 -9.29 20.45
CA LEU A 407 -6.23 -10.06 19.35
C LEU A 407 -5.38 -11.24 19.84
N ASN A 408 -4.86 -11.20 21.07
CA ASN A 408 -4.12 -12.30 21.69
C ASN A 408 -5.00 -13.28 22.49
N ALA A 409 -6.28 -12.98 22.72
CA ALA A 409 -7.21 -13.87 23.41
C ALA A 409 -7.35 -15.21 22.69
N GLN A 410 -7.39 -16.32 23.44
CA GLN A 410 -7.57 -17.64 22.86
C GLN A 410 -8.96 -17.74 22.22
N GLY A 411 -8.99 -18.08 20.93
CA GLY A 411 -10.22 -18.14 20.15
C GLY A 411 -10.68 -16.81 19.56
N ALA A 412 -9.82 -15.78 19.48
CA ALA A 412 -10.13 -14.53 18.77
C ALA A 412 -10.66 -14.81 17.34
N GLU A 413 -11.78 -14.19 16.96
CA GLU A 413 -12.54 -14.59 15.77
C GLU A 413 -12.37 -13.61 14.61
N ILE A 414 -11.93 -14.12 13.46
CA ILE A 414 -11.83 -13.40 12.18
C ILE A 414 -12.66 -14.15 11.13
N ALA A 415 -13.56 -13.43 10.46
CA ALA A 415 -14.38 -13.95 9.38
C ALA A 415 -13.90 -13.36 8.06
N LEU A 416 -13.50 -14.22 7.12
CA LEU A 416 -13.18 -13.82 5.77
C LEU A 416 -14.49 -13.67 5.00
N VAL A 417 -14.72 -12.50 4.42
CA VAL A 417 -15.95 -12.15 3.71
C VAL A 417 -15.80 -12.52 2.23
N GLY A 418 -16.74 -13.30 1.72
CA GLY A 418 -16.88 -13.64 0.31
C GLY A 418 -18.16 -13.07 -0.31
N ASP A 419 -18.62 -13.68 -1.39
CA ASP A 419 -19.82 -13.26 -2.11
C ASP A 419 -21.08 -13.40 -1.24
N GLY A 420 -21.91 -12.36 -1.25
CA GLY A 420 -23.12 -12.27 -0.43
C GLY A 420 -23.60 -10.82 -0.27
N ASN A 421 -24.43 -10.56 0.73
CA ASN A 421 -24.85 -9.19 1.10
C ASN A 421 -23.73 -8.43 1.84
N VAL A 422 -22.65 -8.13 1.11
CA VAL A 422 -21.54 -7.31 1.59
C VAL A 422 -21.90 -5.82 1.41
N PRO A 423 -21.72 -4.96 2.43
CA PRO A 423 -21.79 -3.52 2.25
C PRO A 423 -20.78 -3.05 1.19
N ARG A 424 -21.24 -2.33 0.16
CA ARG A 424 -20.35 -1.85 -0.92
C ARG A 424 -19.32 -0.87 -0.38
N GLY A 425 -18.05 -1.02 -0.78
CA GLY A 425 -16.96 -0.10 -0.45
C GLY A 425 -16.51 -0.16 1.02
N VAL A 426 -16.59 -1.34 1.64
CA VAL A 426 -16.19 -1.57 3.03
C VAL A 426 -15.09 -2.62 3.09
N ALA A 427 -13.95 -2.26 3.69
CA ALA A 427 -12.81 -3.17 3.85
C ALA A 427 -13.01 -4.16 5.01
N GLY A 428 -13.64 -3.74 6.10
CA GLY A 428 -13.97 -4.59 7.24
C GLY A 428 -15.17 -4.08 8.03
N TRP A 429 -15.67 -4.91 8.95
CA TRP A 429 -16.60 -4.45 9.99
C TRP A 429 -16.65 -5.39 11.20
N VAL A 430 -16.95 -4.83 12.37
CA VAL A 430 -17.49 -5.56 13.53
C VAL A 430 -18.93 -5.15 13.78
N ALA A 431 -19.80 -6.13 14.03
CA ALA A 431 -21.23 -5.91 14.23
C ALA A 431 -21.48 -4.96 15.43
N PRO A 432 -22.31 -3.92 15.29
CA PRO A 432 -22.57 -2.96 16.36
C PRO A 432 -23.22 -3.66 17.57
N SER A 433 -22.89 -3.22 18.78
CA SER A 433 -23.59 -3.67 19.98
C SER A 433 -25.00 -3.06 20.04
N MET A 434 -25.89 -3.69 20.82
CA MET A 434 -27.22 -3.10 21.11
C MET A 434 -27.10 -1.70 21.74
N SER A 435 -26.06 -1.49 22.56
CA SER A 435 -25.73 -0.19 23.15
C SER A 435 -25.30 0.84 22.10
N ASP A 436 -24.51 0.45 21.09
CA ASP A 436 -24.13 1.34 19.97
C ASP A 436 -25.34 1.75 19.14
N MET A 437 -26.23 0.80 18.85
CA MET A 437 -27.46 1.07 18.11
C MET A 437 -28.36 2.04 18.89
N TYR A 438 -28.53 1.81 20.20
CA TYR A 438 -29.30 2.71 21.06
C TYR A 438 -28.67 4.10 21.14
N ASN A 439 -27.37 4.20 21.41
CA ASN A 439 -26.64 5.47 21.48
C ASN A 439 -26.72 6.27 20.17
N ARG A 440 -26.61 5.61 19.01
CA ARG A 440 -26.74 6.27 17.69
C ARG A 440 -28.12 6.88 17.46
N VAL A 441 -29.18 6.24 17.99
CA VAL A 441 -30.56 6.74 17.90
C VAL A 441 -30.81 7.87 18.90
N THR A 442 -30.34 7.75 20.14
CA THR A 442 -30.60 8.74 21.20
C THR A 442 -29.68 9.96 21.16
N ASN A 443 -28.47 9.82 20.63
CA ASN A 443 -27.44 10.86 20.60
C ASN A 443 -26.91 11.10 19.17
N PRO A 444 -27.74 11.56 18.21
CA PRO A 444 -27.32 11.76 16.82
C PRO A 444 -26.16 12.75 16.65
N ASN A 445 -25.99 13.69 17.60
CA ASN A 445 -24.89 14.64 17.62
C ASN A 445 -23.60 14.11 18.27
N GLN A 446 -23.56 12.86 18.76
CA GLN A 446 -22.38 12.29 19.41
C GLN A 446 -21.15 12.30 18.49
N GLN A 447 -21.32 12.04 17.20
CA GLN A 447 -20.25 12.11 16.19
C GLN A 447 -19.67 13.53 16.00
N LYS A 448 -20.34 14.58 16.48
CA LYS A 448 -19.80 15.96 16.48
C LYS A 448 -19.21 16.39 17.83
N SER A 449 -19.44 15.61 18.88
CA SER A 449 -18.97 15.91 20.23
C SER A 449 -17.48 15.61 20.40
N GLU A 450 -16.76 16.47 21.12
CA GLU A 450 -15.40 16.20 21.62
C GLU A 450 -15.39 15.51 22.99
N ALA A 451 -16.57 15.24 23.57
CA ALA A 451 -16.67 14.42 24.78
C ALA A 451 -16.24 12.99 24.47
N LEU A 452 -15.33 12.45 25.28
CA LEU A 452 -14.78 11.12 25.11
C LEU A 452 -15.64 10.10 25.88
N PRO A 453 -16.46 9.25 25.22
CA PRO A 453 -17.28 8.23 25.89
C PRO A 453 -16.43 7.11 26.52
N THR A 454 -17.10 6.21 27.24
CA THR A 454 -16.50 5.00 27.82
C THR A 454 -15.96 4.05 26.75
N LEU A 455 -14.83 3.38 27.01
CA LEU A 455 -14.25 2.37 26.11
C LEU A 455 -14.97 1.00 26.19
N ASP A 456 -15.98 0.87 27.06
CA ASP A 456 -16.66 -0.39 27.37
C ASP A 456 -17.82 -0.71 26.42
N ALA A 457 -18.08 0.15 25.42
CA ALA A 457 -19.03 -0.09 24.33
C ALA A 457 -18.46 -1.05 23.25
N GLY A 458 -17.77 -2.11 23.68
CA GLY A 458 -17.12 -3.07 22.80
C GLY A 458 -18.11 -3.83 21.92
N ARG A 459 -17.73 -4.09 20.66
CA ARG A 459 -18.53 -4.81 19.66
C ARG A 459 -18.29 -6.32 19.73
N SER A 460 -19.32 -7.13 19.46
CA SER A 460 -19.30 -8.61 19.52
C SER A 460 -19.27 -9.28 18.12
N GLY A 461 -19.21 -10.61 18.06
CA GLY A 461 -19.17 -11.41 16.82
C GLY A 461 -17.74 -11.72 16.36
N PRO A 462 -17.45 -11.89 15.06
CA PRO A 462 -16.09 -11.87 14.50
C PRO A 462 -15.65 -10.47 14.03
N ILE A 463 -14.37 -10.28 13.77
CA ILE A 463 -13.87 -9.22 12.87
C ILE A 463 -14.10 -9.70 11.44
N ASN A 464 -14.95 -9.01 10.66
CA ASN A 464 -15.22 -9.37 9.26
C ASN A 464 -14.27 -8.57 8.36
N LEU A 465 -13.58 -9.24 7.43
CA LEU A 465 -12.67 -8.62 6.48
C LEU A 465 -13.02 -9.02 5.05
N THR A 466 -13.24 -8.04 4.17
CA THR A 466 -13.28 -8.26 2.72
C THR A 466 -11.87 -8.49 2.20
N ASP A 467 -11.66 -8.53 0.87
CA ASP A 467 -10.32 -8.78 0.32
C ASP A 467 -9.37 -7.58 0.56
N GLU A 468 -9.90 -6.37 0.38
CA GLU A 468 -9.24 -5.10 0.72
C GLU A 468 -8.85 -5.02 2.22
N GLY A 469 -9.66 -5.64 3.09
CA GLY A 469 -9.46 -5.68 4.54
C GLY A 469 -8.28 -6.53 5.04
N GLN A 470 -7.63 -7.34 4.20
CA GLN A 470 -6.66 -8.36 4.64
C GLN A 470 -5.25 -7.79 4.81
N ASN A 471 -5.15 -6.69 5.55
CA ASN A 471 -3.90 -6.01 5.88
C ASN A 471 -3.90 -5.55 7.36
N ALA A 472 -2.72 -5.18 7.87
CA ALA A 472 -2.56 -4.81 9.27
C ALA A 472 -3.36 -3.55 9.68
N TRP A 473 -3.59 -2.61 8.74
CA TRP A 473 -4.34 -1.38 9.02
C TRP A 473 -5.79 -1.69 9.41
N TYR A 474 -6.51 -2.42 8.55
CA TYR A 474 -7.91 -2.74 8.81
C TYR A 474 -8.09 -3.71 9.98
N ILE A 475 -7.13 -4.62 10.22
CA ILE A 475 -7.14 -5.45 11.43
C ILE A 475 -7.02 -4.61 12.71
N ILE A 476 -6.14 -3.59 12.73
CA ILE A 476 -6.02 -2.67 13.87
C ILE A 476 -7.29 -1.84 14.01
N HIS A 477 -7.81 -1.26 12.92
CA HIS A 477 -9.04 -0.47 12.87
C HIS A 477 -10.23 -1.23 13.47
N GLU A 478 -10.55 -2.42 12.93
CA GLU A 478 -11.68 -3.23 13.41
C GLU A 478 -11.49 -3.74 14.84
N ALA A 479 -10.27 -4.10 15.22
CA ALA A 479 -9.96 -4.48 16.59
C ALA A 479 -10.11 -3.29 17.57
N THR A 480 -9.88 -2.06 17.12
CA THR A 480 -10.13 -0.84 17.91
C THR A 480 -11.62 -0.68 18.20
N HIS A 481 -12.49 -0.81 17.18
CA HIS A 481 -13.95 -0.81 17.39
C HIS A 481 -14.38 -1.92 18.34
N ARG A 482 -13.86 -3.13 18.11
CA ARG A 482 -14.22 -4.33 18.84
C ARG A 482 -13.91 -4.23 20.33
N PHE A 483 -12.65 -3.93 20.65
CA PHE A 483 -12.14 -4.10 22.01
C PHE A 483 -12.08 -2.79 22.78
N ALA A 484 -12.19 -1.63 22.13
CA ALA A 484 -12.14 -0.31 22.76
C ALA A 484 -13.35 0.60 22.45
N GLY A 485 -14.36 0.14 21.71
CA GLY A 485 -15.61 0.87 21.51
C GLY A 485 -15.47 2.18 20.74
N THR A 486 -14.47 2.27 19.84
CA THR A 486 -14.26 3.46 18.98
C THR A 486 -15.31 3.56 17.89
N LEU A 487 -15.35 4.73 17.24
CA LEU A 487 -16.29 5.08 16.18
C LEU A 487 -15.55 5.53 14.92
N ASP A 488 -16.29 5.55 13.81
CA ASP A 488 -15.86 6.03 12.51
C ASP A 488 -16.13 7.53 12.40
N TYR A 489 -15.23 8.36 12.94
CA TYR A 489 -15.36 9.82 12.85
C TYR A 489 -14.84 10.33 11.51
N GLN A 490 -13.70 9.82 11.04
CA GLN A 490 -13.13 10.19 9.76
C GLN A 490 -12.15 9.10 9.31
N TYR A 491 -12.30 8.61 8.07
CA TYR A 491 -11.27 7.78 7.47
C TYR A 491 -10.03 8.60 7.16
N SER A 492 -8.87 7.98 7.34
CA SER A 492 -7.56 8.59 7.11
C SER A 492 -7.41 9.07 5.66
N ALA A 493 -6.74 10.20 5.51
CA ALA A 493 -6.29 10.70 4.23
C ALA A 493 -4.87 10.23 3.86
N ARG A 494 -4.20 9.43 4.72
CA ARG A 494 -2.79 9.08 4.58
C ARG A 494 -2.42 8.60 3.19
N ASP A 495 -3.16 7.64 2.63
CA ASP A 495 -2.76 7.01 1.39
C ASP A 495 -2.91 7.94 0.19
N SER A 496 -3.91 8.84 0.20
CA SER A 496 -4.00 9.92 -0.79
C SER A 496 -2.94 10.99 -0.57
N GLU A 497 -2.55 11.30 0.67
CA GLU A 497 -1.47 12.23 0.98
C GLU A 497 -0.08 11.71 0.54
N LEU A 498 0.14 10.39 0.62
CA LEU A 498 1.37 9.76 0.12
C LEU A 498 1.40 9.71 -1.41
N GLN A 499 0.28 9.39 -2.07
CA GLN A 499 0.16 9.49 -3.53
C GLN A 499 0.37 10.92 -4.05
N GLU A 500 -0.19 11.91 -3.35
CA GLU A 500 0.06 13.34 -3.60
C GLU A 500 1.57 13.68 -3.49
N GLU A 501 2.25 13.18 -2.46
CA GLU A 501 3.69 13.42 -2.28
C GLU A 501 4.55 12.76 -3.35
N ASP A 502 4.27 11.51 -3.70
CA ASP A 502 5.07 10.74 -4.65
C ASP A 502 4.94 11.34 -6.06
N PHE A 503 3.72 11.69 -6.46
CA PHE A 503 3.47 12.47 -7.68
C PHE A 503 4.20 13.83 -7.68
N ASN A 504 4.25 14.52 -6.52
CA ASN A 504 4.96 15.80 -6.43
C ASN A 504 6.50 15.62 -6.48
N ALA A 505 7.02 14.51 -5.97
CA ALA A 505 8.44 14.17 -6.03
C ALA A 505 8.86 13.84 -7.48
N GLU A 506 8.04 13.08 -8.21
CA GLU A 506 8.19 12.88 -9.66
C GLU A 506 8.18 14.22 -10.41
N MET A 507 7.18 15.06 -10.14
CA MET A 507 7.05 16.39 -10.76
C MET A 507 8.24 17.30 -10.46
N ALA A 508 8.86 17.22 -9.27
CA ALA A 508 10.03 18.02 -8.90
C ALA A 508 11.25 17.77 -9.81
N SER A 509 11.36 16.58 -10.40
CA SER A 509 12.44 16.24 -11.34
C SER A 509 12.30 16.90 -12.71
N VAL A 510 11.06 17.29 -13.11
CA VAL A 510 10.75 17.84 -14.44
C VAL A 510 10.37 19.32 -14.40
N MET A 511 9.66 19.75 -13.34
CA MET A 511 9.11 21.09 -13.17
C MET A 511 9.27 21.57 -11.71
N PRO A 512 10.50 21.90 -11.27
CA PRO A 512 10.81 22.19 -9.86
C PRO A 512 9.99 23.34 -9.29
N ASP A 513 9.79 24.44 -10.02
CA ASP A 513 9.00 25.59 -9.55
C ASP A 513 7.51 25.23 -9.36
N THR A 514 6.97 24.37 -10.25
CA THR A 514 5.59 23.86 -10.13
C THR A 514 5.47 22.91 -8.95
N ALA A 515 6.47 22.05 -8.73
CA ALA A 515 6.51 21.14 -7.59
C ALA A 515 6.64 21.87 -6.24
N ALA A 516 7.40 22.97 -6.17
CA ALA A 516 7.47 23.80 -4.96
C ALA A 516 6.14 24.52 -4.65
N ALA A 517 5.45 25.04 -5.68
CA ALA A 517 4.14 25.66 -5.51
C ALA A 517 3.06 24.62 -5.11
N SER A 518 3.10 23.44 -5.72
CA SER A 518 2.23 22.31 -5.39
C SER A 518 2.49 21.78 -3.99
N GLU A 519 3.76 21.67 -3.57
CA GLU A 519 4.17 21.30 -2.22
C GLU A 519 3.63 22.25 -1.15
N ALA A 520 3.77 23.56 -1.36
CA ALA A 520 3.19 24.57 -0.46
C ALA A 520 1.66 24.43 -0.37
N ALA A 521 0.97 24.12 -1.47
CA ALA A 521 -0.46 23.87 -1.47
C ALA A 521 -0.84 22.57 -0.73
N MET A 522 -0.10 21.47 -0.91
CA MET A 522 -0.32 20.21 -0.20
C MET A 522 -0.15 20.37 1.31
N LEU A 523 0.97 20.98 1.76
CA LEU A 523 1.20 21.25 3.18
C LEU A 523 0.13 22.20 3.75
N GLY A 524 -0.31 23.19 2.97
CA GLY A 524 -1.44 24.05 3.33
C GLY A 524 -2.76 23.31 3.57
N LYS A 525 -3.07 22.26 2.78
CA LYS A 525 -4.25 21.41 3.04
C LYS A 525 -4.15 20.65 4.38
N ARG A 526 -2.92 20.30 4.76
CA ARG A 526 -2.56 19.44 5.91
C ARG A 526 -2.26 20.20 7.20
N ALA A 527 -2.36 21.54 7.17
CA ALA A 527 -2.32 22.38 8.35
C ALA A 527 -3.42 21.99 9.34
N LEU A 528 -3.11 22.07 10.64
CA LEU A 528 -4.07 21.85 11.72
C LEU A 528 -5.21 22.90 11.62
N ARG A 529 -6.45 22.46 11.84
CA ARG A 529 -7.66 23.30 11.71
C ARG A 529 -8.40 23.42 13.03
N ASP A 530 -9.30 24.39 13.13
CA ASP A 530 -10.11 24.55 14.33
C ASP A 530 -11.08 23.37 14.48
N PRO A 531 -11.20 22.74 15.68
CA PRO A 531 -12.10 21.61 15.89
C PRO A 531 -13.60 21.87 15.64
N SER A 532 -14.01 23.13 15.49
CA SER A 532 -15.36 23.53 15.07
C SER A 532 -15.59 23.47 13.56
N GLU A 533 -14.53 23.43 12.73
CA GLU A 533 -14.62 23.22 11.28
C GLU A 533 -15.03 21.77 10.92
N TYR A 534 -14.95 20.83 11.87
CA TYR A 534 -15.27 19.43 11.66
C TYR A 534 -16.75 19.24 11.29
N SER A 535 -17.00 18.90 10.02
CA SER A 535 -18.33 18.75 9.46
C SER A 535 -19.01 17.42 9.83
N GLY A 536 -18.22 16.38 10.05
CA GLY A 536 -18.65 14.98 10.12
C GLY A 536 -19.08 14.36 8.78
N GLN A 537 -18.78 15.03 7.65
CA GLN A 537 -19.13 14.54 6.31
C GLN A 537 -17.98 13.72 5.70
N ASN A 538 -18.17 12.41 5.56
CA ASN A 538 -17.14 11.53 5.02
C ASN A 538 -17.18 11.45 3.48
N LYS A 539 -17.05 12.61 2.81
CA LYS A 539 -16.90 12.71 1.35
C LYS A 539 -15.43 12.84 0.99
N ASP A 540 -15.04 12.38 -0.20
CA ASP A 540 -13.63 12.34 -0.63
C ASP A 540 -12.95 13.73 -0.63
N SER A 541 -13.68 14.79 -1.02
CA SER A 541 -13.23 16.18 -0.94
C SER A 541 -12.97 16.68 0.49
N ASP A 542 -13.64 16.07 1.46
CA ASP A 542 -13.76 16.59 2.83
C ASP A 542 -12.89 15.78 3.81
N ARG A 543 -12.30 14.63 3.37
CA ARG A 543 -11.50 13.72 4.23
C ARG A 543 -10.29 14.41 4.86
N GLN A 544 -9.40 15.02 4.06
CA GLN A 544 -8.25 15.79 4.57
C GLN A 544 -8.72 16.94 5.50
N PRO A 545 -9.63 17.84 5.09
CA PRO A 545 -10.19 18.87 5.97
C PRO A 545 -10.69 18.36 7.33
N ASN A 546 -11.55 17.34 7.34
CA ASN A 546 -12.11 16.80 8.57
C ASN A 546 -11.05 16.09 9.42
N TRP A 547 -10.07 15.41 8.82
CA TRP A 547 -8.98 14.77 9.55
C TRP A 547 -8.22 15.79 10.39
N TYR A 548 -7.87 16.93 9.79
CA TYR A 548 -7.17 18.02 10.46
C TYR A 548 -8.04 18.88 11.38
N ALA A 549 -9.37 18.77 11.28
CA ALA A 549 -10.32 19.38 12.20
C ALA A 549 -10.84 18.43 13.29
N MET A 550 -10.39 17.16 13.37
CA MET A 550 -10.97 16.19 14.33
C MET A 550 -10.92 16.65 15.79
N GLY A 551 -9.90 17.41 16.19
CA GLY A 551 -9.67 17.78 17.59
C GLY A 551 -9.53 16.52 18.46
N ARG A 552 -10.19 16.51 19.63
CA ARG A 552 -10.16 15.35 20.55
C ARG A 552 -10.90 14.12 20.03
N ARG A 553 -11.73 14.24 18.98
CA ARG A 553 -12.49 13.13 18.38
C ARG A 553 -11.57 12.02 17.87
N ALA A 554 -10.35 12.37 17.44
CA ALA A 554 -9.31 11.43 17.03
C ALA A 554 -9.00 10.37 18.11
N LEU A 555 -9.12 10.69 19.40
CA LEU A 555 -8.93 9.75 20.51
C LEU A 555 -10.01 8.65 20.59
N MET A 556 -11.06 8.76 19.77
CA MET A 556 -12.13 7.77 19.58
C MET A 556 -12.30 7.33 18.13
N ASN A 557 -11.40 7.71 17.24
CA ASN A 557 -11.44 7.34 15.83
C ASN A 557 -10.59 6.09 15.58
N ALA A 558 -11.14 5.02 14.98
CA ALA A 558 -10.39 3.78 14.77
C ALA A 558 -9.15 3.96 13.88
N ASP A 559 -9.30 4.72 12.78
CA ASP A 559 -8.19 5.03 11.86
C ASP A 559 -7.07 5.84 12.50
N SER A 560 -7.37 6.67 13.51
CA SER A 560 -6.34 7.39 14.26
C SER A 560 -5.40 6.45 15.00
N TYR A 561 -5.90 5.33 15.53
CA TYR A 561 -5.06 4.30 16.15
C TYR A 561 -4.32 3.45 15.12
N ALA A 562 -4.95 3.07 14.00
CA ALA A 562 -4.27 2.36 12.91
C ALA A 562 -3.09 3.18 12.34
N GLN A 563 -3.32 4.46 12.05
CA GLN A 563 -2.31 5.39 11.58
C GLN A 563 -1.19 5.60 12.61
N PHE A 564 -1.55 5.86 13.86
CA PHE A 564 -0.59 6.04 14.96
C PHE A 564 0.34 4.82 15.09
N ILE A 565 -0.24 3.63 15.25
CA ILE A 565 0.50 2.39 15.53
C ILE A 565 1.43 2.08 14.36
N LEU A 566 0.92 2.05 13.12
CA LEU A 566 1.73 1.66 11.97
C LEU A 566 2.86 2.65 11.70
N ILE A 567 2.62 3.97 11.80
CA ILE A 567 3.66 4.98 11.59
C ILE A 567 4.73 4.94 12.70
N ALA A 568 4.32 4.84 13.98
CA ALA A 568 5.27 4.73 15.09
C ALA A 568 6.23 3.53 14.93
N THR A 569 5.77 2.47 14.25
CA THR A 569 6.52 1.21 14.08
C THR A 569 7.22 1.04 12.74
N GLY A 570 7.18 2.05 11.85
CA GLY A 570 8.00 2.10 10.64
C GLY A 570 7.25 2.33 9.32
N ALA A 571 5.92 2.47 9.31
CA ALA A 571 5.21 2.91 8.11
C ALA A 571 5.51 4.39 7.82
N ARG A 572 5.64 4.76 6.53
CA ARG A 572 5.85 6.15 6.13
C ARG A 572 4.70 7.04 6.62
N ALA A 573 5.06 8.15 7.26
CA ALA A 573 4.17 9.23 7.60
C ALA A 573 4.00 10.20 6.42
N PRO A 574 2.80 10.77 6.20
CA PRO A 574 2.64 11.98 5.41
C PRO A 574 3.44 13.14 6.04
N ARG A 575 3.91 14.05 5.21
CA ARG A 575 4.55 15.30 5.61
C ARG A 575 3.52 16.35 5.99
N PHE A 576 3.85 17.13 7.03
CA PHE A 576 3.01 18.15 7.67
C PHE A 576 3.87 19.22 8.34
#